data_AF-A0AAU3TDC7-F1
#
_entry.id   AF-A0AAU3TDC7-F1
#
_cell.length_a   1.000
_cell.length_b   1.000
_cell.length_c   1.000
_cell.angle_alpha   90.00
_cell.angle_beta   90.00
_cell.angle_gamma   90.00
#
_symmetry.space_group_name_H-M   'P 1'
#
loop_
_entity.id
_entity.type
_entity.pdbx_description
1 polymer ?
#
loop_
_entity_poly.entity_id
_entity_poly.type
_entity_poly.pdbx_seq_one_letter_code
_entity_poly.pdbx_strand_id
1 'polypeptide(L)'
;MPTAPEVLLLAGTRKGLFIGRRRGDGSWEFDGPHFNAQAVYAVAVDRRGPVPRLLVGGDSAHWGPSVFSSDDLGASWREPAAPAVKFPKDTGASLERVWQLHPAGPEAPDVVYAGTEPAALFRSTDRGESFELVRPLWEHPSRKSWVPGGGGEGLHTVLTDPADPAAVTVAVSTAGVFRTLDGGARWAPSNEGVSAVFLPDPHPEFGQCVHKIAQDAGNRKRLYLQNHWGVYRSDDAGARWTDIGDGLPSDFGFAVAAHPHRPDTAYVFPLNADSDRVPAEHRCRVFRTQDAGATWEPLTRGLPQGDHYGTVLRDALCTDDADPAGIYFGNRNGELYASHDDGDSWRLLAEHLPDVLCVRAAVLAH
;
A
#
# COMPACT_ATOMS: atom_id res chain seq x y z
N MET A 1 -5.36 -25.71 23.77
CA MET A 1 -5.29 -25.39 22.31
C MET A 1 -4.19 -24.37 22.13
N PRO A 2 -3.44 -24.36 21.02
CA PRO A 2 -2.49 -23.28 20.76
C PRO A 2 -3.25 -21.96 20.75
N THR A 3 -2.74 -20.95 21.43
CA THR A 3 -3.29 -19.59 21.38
C THR A 3 -3.05 -19.02 19.99
N ALA A 4 -4.05 -18.37 19.40
CA ALA A 4 -3.86 -17.67 18.13
C ALA A 4 -2.80 -16.57 18.29
N PRO A 5 -2.04 -16.23 17.24
CA PRO A 5 -1.09 -15.12 17.31
C PRO A 5 -1.81 -13.80 17.58
N GLU A 6 -1.19 -12.94 18.40
CA GLU A 6 -1.67 -11.57 18.55
C GLU A 6 -1.38 -10.78 17.28
N VAL A 7 -2.39 -10.09 16.76
CA VAL A 7 -2.29 -9.30 15.53
C VAL A 7 -2.69 -7.86 15.82
N LEU A 8 -1.82 -6.94 15.41
CA LEU A 8 -2.14 -5.53 15.33
C LEU A 8 -2.71 -5.22 13.94
N LEU A 9 -3.85 -4.51 13.88
CA LEU A 9 -4.45 -4.01 12.65
C LEU A 9 -4.64 -2.49 12.75
N LEU A 10 -4.01 -1.75 11.86
CA LEU A 10 -4.14 -0.31 11.73
C LEU A 10 -5.08 -0.02 10.57
N ALA A 11 -6.13 0.78 10.80
CA ALA A 11 -7.04 1.26 9.77
C ALA A 11 -7.04 2.79 9.73
N GLY A 12 -6.32 3.35 8.77
CA GLY A 12 -6.31 4.79 8.50
C GLY A 12 -7.55 5.19 7.72
N THR A 13 -8.27 6.20 8.18
CA THR A 13 -9.54 6.66 7.59
C THR A 13 -9.48 8.14 7.27
N ARG A 14 -10.50 8.65 6.58
CA ARG A 14 -10.63 10.09 6.30
C ARG A 14 -10.78 10.97 7.55
N LYS A 15 -11.06 10.39 8.73
CA LYS A 15 -11.23 11.16 9.99
C LYS A 15 -10.46 10.59 11.19
N GLY A 16 -9.44 9.77 10.96
CA GLY A 16 -8.53 9.33 12.01
C GLY A 16 -8.03 7.91 11.80
N LEU A 17 -7.24 7.43 12.74
CA LEU A 17 -6.71 6.07 12.80
C LEU A 17 -7.47 5.25 13.84
N PHE A 18 -7.86 4.04 13.46
CA PHE A 18 -8.39 3.02 14.36
C PHE A 18 -7.38 1.89 14.50
N ILE A 19 -7.19 1.40 15.72
CA ILE A 19 -6.23 0.35 16.05
C ILE A 19 -7.01 -0.87 16.57
N GLY A 20 -7.06 -1.93 15.78
CA GLY A 20 -7.55 -3.23 16.16
C GLY A 20 -6.44 -4.10 16.76
N ARG A 21 -6.75 -4.84 17.83
CA ARG A 21 -5.86 -5.86 18.40
C ARG A 21 -6.61 -7.17 18.49
N ARG A 22 -6.08 -8.20 17.83
CA ARG A 22 -6.56 -9.57 17.99
C ARG A 22 -5.86 -10.22 19.17
N ARG A 23 -6.62 -10.77 20.10
CA ARG A 23 -6.11 -11.49 21.27
C ARG A 23 -5.94 -12.98 20.96
N GLY A 24 -5.21 -13.70 21.82
CA GLY A 24 -4.93 -15.13 21.65
C GLY A 24 -6.17 -16.05 21.66
N ASP A 25 -7.31 -15.56 22.14
CA ASP A 25 -8.62 -16.23 22.06
C ASP A 25 -9.37 -15.94 20.74
N GLY A 26 -8.79 -15.11 19.86
CA GLY A 26 -9.33 -14.74 18.55
C GLY A 26 -10.27 -13.53 18.54
N SER A 27 -10.58 -12.96 19.70
CA SER A 27 -11.38 -11.75 19.84
C SER A 27 -10.62 -10.51 19.32
N TRP A 28 -11.37 -9.49 18.89
CA TRP A 28 -10.82 -8.20 18.48
C TRP A 28 -11.27 -7.11 19.43
N GLU A 29 -10.32 -6.23 19.79
CA GLU A 29 -10.59 -4.99 20.50
C GLU A 29 -10.14 -3.82 19.62
N PHE A 30 -10.97 -2.80 19.51
CA PHE A 30 -10.67 -1.61 18.71
C PHE A 30 -10.53 -0.37 19.61
N ASP A 31 -9.57 0.47 19.26
CA ASP A 31 -9.26 1.73 19.93
C ASP A 31 -9.16 2.87 18.90
N GLY A 32 -9.58 4.08 19.27
CA GLY A 32 -9.64 5.26 18.41
C GLY A 32 -11.00 5.99 18.39
N PRO A 33 -11.16 7.02 17.54
CA PRO A 33 -10.16 7.48 16.57
C PRO A 33 -8.99 8.19 17.24
N HIS A 34 -7.77 7.75 16.90
CA HIS A 34 -6.55 8.54 17.05
C HIS A 34 -6.50 9.58 15.92
N PHE A 35 -5.86 10.73 16.15
CA PHE A 35 -5.79 11.82 15.16
C PHE A 35 -7.19 12.25 14.68
N ASN A 36 -8.13 12.43 15.60
CA ASN A 36 -9.52 12.73 15.29
C ASN A 36 -9.66 13.90 14.29
N ALA A 37 -10.50 13.70 13.27
CA ALA A 37 -10.73 14.62 12.16
C ALA A 37 -9.51 14.92 11.27
N GLN A 38 -8.42 14.16 11.39
CA GLN A 38 -7.31 14.17 10.43
C GLN A 38 -7.41 12.95 9.53
N ALA A 39 -7.15 13.11 8.24
CA ALA A 39 -7.14 11.99 7.33
C ALA A 39 -5.83 11.21 7.46
N VAL A 40 -5.90 9.90 7.56
CA VAL A 40 -4.73 9.03 7.70
C VAL A 40 -4.56 8.21 6.43
N TYR A 41 -3.57 8.60 5.62
CA TYR A 41 -3.33 8.02 4.30
C TYR A 41 -2.24 6.97 4.27
N ALA A 42 -1.32 7.02 5.24
CA ALA A 42 -0.23 6.06 5.35
C ALA A 42 -0.11 5.58 6.79
N VAL A 43 0.04 4.27 6.96
CA VAL A 43 0.42 3.65 8.23
C VAL A 43 1.48 2.60 7.96
N ALA A 44 2.40 2.40 8.89
CA ALA A 44 3.40 1.34 8.84
C ALA A 44 3.67 0.77 10.24
N VAL A 45 4.05 -0.51 10.28
CA VAL A 45 4.49 -1.21 11.49
C VAL A 45 5.94 -1.64 11.27
N ASP A 46 6.88 -0.98 11.93
CA ASP A 46 8.30 -1.32 11.88
C ASP A 46 8.71 -2.16 13.10
N ARG A 47 8.87 -3.46 12.89
CA ARG A 47 9.27 -4.42 13.94
C ARG A 47 10.77 -4.70 13.96
N ARG A 48 11.58 -3.99 13.17
CA ARG A 48 13.03 -4.26 13.04
C ARG A 48 13.86 -3.72 14.21
N GLY A 49 13.26 -2.85 15.02
CA GLY A 49 13.89 -2.27 16.21
C GLY A 49 13.68 -3.10 17.48
N PRO A 50 14.24 -2.65 18.62
CA PRO A 50 14.08 -3.33 19.91
C PRO A 50 12.63 -3.33 20.42
N VAL A 51 11.84 -2.35 19.99
CA VAL A 51 10.39 -2.29 20.17
C VAL A 51 9.73 -2.01 18.82
N PRO A 52 8.53 -2.55 18.55
CA PRO A 52 7.78 -2.19 17.37
C PRO A 52 7.47 -0.69 17.35
N ARG A 53 7.77 -0.01 16.24
CA ARG A 53 7.43 1.38 16.00
C ARG A 53 6.27 1.47 15.01
N LEU A 54 5.23 2.21 15.36
CA LEU A 54 4.17 2.60 14.42
C LEU A 54 4.54 3.94 13.80
N LEU A 55 4.31 4.09 12.50
CA LEU A 55 4.41 5.36 11.80
C LEU A 55 3.08 5.69 11.13
N VAL A 56 2.68 6.97 11.18
CA VAL A 56 1.38 7.43 10.68
C VAL A 56 1.55 8.73 9.91
N GLY A 57 1.17 8.71 8.63
CA GLY A 57 1.05 9.89 7.78
C GLY A 57 -0.35 10.51 7.93
N GLY A 58 -0.46 11.54 8.76
CA GLY A 58 -1.70 12.29 9.00
C GLY A 58 -1.76 13.57 8.18
N ASP A 59 -2.96 13.92 7.71
CA ASP A 59 -3.27 15.13 6.93
C ASP A 59 -4.37 15.93 7.66
N SER A 60 -3.95 16.99 8.34
CA SER A 60 -4.84 17.92 9.03
C SER A 60 -5.28 19.05 8.10
N ALA A 61 -6.59 19.25 7.98
CA ALA A 61 -7.13 20.40 7.23
C ALA A 61 -6.75 21.77 7.83
N HIS A 62 -6.28 21.81 9.08
CA HIS A 62 -5.87 23.04 9.76
C HIS A 62 -4.35 23.22 9.81
N TRP A 63 -3.60 22.14 10.08
CA TRP A 63 -2.17 22.20 10.34
C TRP A 63 -1.30 21.63 9.22
N GLY A 64 -1.93 21.03 8.21
CA GLY A 64 -1.26 20.36 7.10
C GLY A 64 -0.81 18.93 7.42
N PRO A 65 -0.04 18.31 6.51
CA PRO A 65 0.44 16.95 6.64
C PRO A 65 1.64 16.81 7.59
N SER A 66 1.72 15.69 8.29
CA SER A 66 2.84 15.32 9.15
C SER A 66 3.02 13.79 9.25
N VAL A 67 4.15 13.36 9.81
CA VAL A 67 4.41 11.96 10.16
C VAL A 67 4.56 11.86 11.68
N PHE A 68 3.75 11.01 12.29
CA PHE A 68 3.75 10.74 13.72
C PHE A 68 4.33 9.35 13.98
N SER A 69 4.91 9.16 15.15
CA SER A 69 5.43 7.85 15.57
C SER A 69 4.92 7.43 16.94
N SER A 70 4.87 6.12 17.17
CA SER A 70 4.59 5.53 18.48
C SER A 70 5.49 4.32 18.69
N ASP A 71 6.12 4.25 19.86
CA ASP A 71 6.95 3.11 20.29
C ASP A 71 6.27 2.26 21.37
N ASP A 72 4.97 2.51 21.63
CA ASP A 72 4.14 1.83 22.63
C ASP A 72 2.83 1.32 22.01
N LEU A 73 2.90 0.95 20.73
CA LEU A 73 1.79 0.38 19.96
C LEU A 73 0.54 1.26 19.91
N GLY A 74 0.71 2.59 19.93
CA GLY A 74 -0.36 3.58 19.78
C GLY A 74 -0.98 4.06 21.11
N ALA A 75 -0.39 3.73 22.26
CA ALA A 75 -0.83 4.27 23.54
C ALA A 75 -0.46 5.76 23.69
N SER A 76 0.68 6.17 23.12
CA SER A 76 1.09 7.56 22.98
C SER A 76 1.72 7.83 21.61
N TRP A 77 1.63 9.09 21.18
CA TRP A 77 2.13 9.52 19.88
C TRP A 77 3.13 10.66 20.06
N ARG A 78 4.24 10.58 19.33
CA ARG A 78 5.21 11.65 19.19
C ARG A 78 4.94 12.40 17.89
N GLU A 79 4.71 13.69 18.02
CA GLU A 79 4.79 14.63 16.92
C GLU A 79 6.22 15.18 16.84
N PRO A 80 6.86 15.17 15.66
CA PRO A 80 8.23 15.65 15.52
C PRO A 80 8.28 17.17 15.74
N ALA A 81 9.33 17.65 16.43
CA ALA A 81 9.49 19.08 16.77
C ALA A 81 9.66 19.99 15.53
N ALA A 82 10.01 19.40 14.40
CA ALA A 82 9.99 20.02 13.08
C ALA A 82 9.24 19.10 12.10
N PRO A 83 8.71 19.60 10.98
CA PRO A 83 8.05 18.77 9.99
C PRO A 83 8.99 17.64 9.52
N ALA A 84 8.63 16.38 9.78
CA ALA A 84 9.47 15.23 9.48
C ALA A 84 9.78 15.10 7.98
N VAL A 85 8.78 15.37 7.14
CA VAL A 85 8.91 15.40 5.68
C VAL A 85 8.77 16.84 5.21
N LYS A 86 9.82 17.37 4.57
CA LYS A 86 9.84 18.76 4.11
C LYS A 86 10.59 18.90 2.80
N PHE A 87 9.92 19.48 1.81
CA PHE A 87 10.55 19.85 0.56
C PHE A 87 11.63 20.94 0.76
N PRO A 88 12.83 20.77 0.19
CA PRO A 88 13.84 21.83 0.15
C PRO A 88 13.30 23.09 -0.54
N LYS A 89 13.68 24.27 -0.05
CA LYS A 89 13.14 25.56 -0.54
C LYS A 89 13.35 25.79 -2.05
N ASP A 90 14.45 25.28 -2.59
CA ASP A 90 14.81 25.38 -4.01
C ASP A 90 13.85 24.62 -4.93
N THR A 91 13.10 23.65 -4.41
CA THR A 91 12.11 22.90 -5.21
C THR A 91 10.85 23.71 -5.50
N GLY A 92 10.55 24.74 -4.69
CA GLY A 92 9.29 25.49 -4.76
C GLY A 92 8.04 24.66 -4.41
N ALA A 93 8.20 23.40 -4.00
CA ALA A 93 7.10 22.50 -3.67
C ALA A 93 6.79 22.52 -2.18
N SER A 94 5.56 22.14 -1.85
CA SER A 94 5.07 21.94 -0.48
C SER A 94 4.45 20.56 -0.36
N LEU A 95 4.59 19.93 0.80
CA LEU A 95 3.98 18.63 1.06
C LEU A 95 2.46 18.80 1.14
N GLU A 96 1.73 18.06 0.33
CA GLU A 96 0.28 17.94 0.43
C GLU A 96 -0.11 16.72 1.26
N ARG A 97 0.61 15.60 1.09
CA ARG A 97 0.29 14.34 1.77
C ARG A 97 1.45 13.34 1.73
N VAL A 98 1.50 12.48 2.74
CA VAL A 98 2.28 11.23 2.71
C VAL A 98 1.35 10.10 2.27
N TRP A 99 1.62 9.53 1.10
CA TRP A 99 0.85 8.43 0.51
C TRP A 99 1.30 7.06 0.99
N GLN A 100 2.58 6.90 1.33
CA GLN A 100 3.08 5.64 1.87
C GLN A 100 4.26 5.86 2.81
N LEU A 101 4.34 5.01 3.83
CA LEU A 101 5.50 4.84 4.69
C LEU A 101 5.97 3.39 4.57
N HIS A 102 7.24 3.18 4.24
CA HIS A 102 7.80 1.86 3.97
C HIS A 102 9.10 1.65 4.76
N PRO A 103 9.06 0.93 5.89
CA PRO A 103 10.24 0.39 6.55
C PRO A 103 11.02 -0.49 5.56
N ALA A 104 12.32 -0.25 5.38
CA ALA A 104 13.16 -1.02 4.47
C ALA A 104 13.39 -2.48 4.94
N GLY A 105 14.26 -3.21 4.26
CA GLY A 105 14.68 -4.56 4.68
C GLY A 105 15.45 -4.62 6.01
N PRO A 106 15.70 -5.83 6.54
CA PRO A 106 16.40 -6.04 7.81
C PRO A 106 17.86 -5.56 7.79
N GLU A 107 18.52 -5.52 6.64
CA GLU A 107 19.89 -5.00 6.47
C GLU A 107 19.98 -3.47 6.61
N ALA A 108 18.83 -2.78 6.62
CA ALA A 108 18.73 -1.33 6.77
C ALA A 108 17.66 -0.97 7.82
N PRO A 109 17.81 -1.41 9.08
CA PRO A 109 16.74 -1.40 10.10
C PRO A 109 16.30 0.00 10.51
N ASP A 110 17.13 1.02 10.26
CA ASP A 110 16.82 2.43 10.54
C ASP A 110 16.29 3.19 9.33
N VAL A 111 16.28 2.56 8.15
CA VAL A 111 15.80 3.20 6.92
C VAL A 111 14.30 3.04 6.78
N VAL A 112 13.64 4.17 6.56
CA VAL A 112 12.22 4.27 6.21
C VAL A 112 12.08 5.17 5.01
N TYR A 113 11.30 4.76 4.02
CA TYR A 113 10.94 5.59 2.88
C TYR A 113 9.57 6.21 3.06
N ALA A 114 9.39 7.44 2.55
CA ALA A 114 8.10 8.10 2.45
C ALA A 114 7.81 8.47 1.00
N GLY A 115 6.69 8.00 0.47
CA GLY A 115 6.14 8.44 -0.80
C GLY A 115 5.11 9.56 -0.58
N THR A 116 5.18 10.63 -1.37
CA THR A 116 4.41 11.86 -1.10
C THR A 116 3.59 12.36 -2.28
N GLU A 117 2.78 13.39 -2.03
CA GLU A 117 2.20 14.31 -3.00
C GLU A 117 2.71 15.75 -2.72
N PRO A 118 3.22 16.48 -3.73
CA PRO A 118 3.53 16.03 -5.10
C PRO A 118 4.46 14.80 -5.12
N ALA A 119 4.40 14.00 -6.19
CA ALA A 119 5.09 12.73 -6.30
C ALA A 119 6.59 12.90 -6.02
N ALA A 120 7.05 12.40 -4.87
CA ALA A 120 8.46 12.41 -4.50
C ALA A 120 8.73 11.24 -3.54
N LEU A 121 10.00 10.82 -3.54
CA LEU A 121 10.50 9.84 -2.59
C LEU A 121 11.38 10.57 -1.57
N PHE A 122 11.08 10.38 -0.30
CA PHE A 122 11.96 10.77 0.79
C PHE A 122 12.51 9.54 1.51
N ARG A 123 13.66 9.71 2.13
CA ARG A 123 14.38 8.66 2.86
C ARG A 123 14.77 9.16 4.24
N SER A 124 14.41 8.39 5.26
CA SER A 124 14.87 8.52 6.63
C SER A 124 15.99 7.51 6.90
N THR A 125 16.91 7.86 7.80
CA THR A 125 17.93 6.96 8.38
C THR A 125 17.86 6.91 9.91
N ASP A 126 16.76 7.40 10.48
CA ASP A 126 16.52 7.57 11.91
C ASP A 126 15.15 6.99 12.31
N ARG A 127 14.74 5.91 11.64
CA ARG A 127 13.47 5.20 11.90
C ARG A 127 12.24 6.09 11.75
N GLY A 128 12.25 6.98 10.76
CA GLY A 128 11.13 7.85 10.39
C GLY A 128 10.98 9.11 11.24
N GLU A 129 12.03 9.56 11.94
CA GLU A 129 11.99 10.82 12.71
C GLU A 129 12.22 12.04 11.81
N SER A 130 13.11 11.92 10.83
CA SER A 130 13.34 12.93 9.80
C SER A 130 13.58 12.31 8.43
N PHE A 131 13.19 13.02 7.37
CA PHE A 131 13.22 12.52 6.01
C PHE A 131 13.90 13.51 5.06
N GLU A 132 14.82 12.99 4.25
CA GLU A 132 15.52 13.76 3.21
C GLU A 132 15.00 13.41 1.82
N LEU A 133 14.87 14.42 0.96
CA LEU A 133 14.42 14.23 -0.42
C LEU A 133 15.43 13.42 -1.22
N VAL A 134 14.98 12.36 -1.89
CA VAL A 134 15.79 11.60 -2.86
C VAL A 134 15.88 12.40 -4.16
N ARG A 135 16.85 13.32 -4.20
CA ARG A 135 17.05 14.27 -5.30
C ARG A 135 17.15 13.62 -6.69
N PRO A 136 17.86 12.50 -6.90
CA PRO A 136 17.97 11.92 -8.24
C PRO A 136 16.63 11.52 -8.88
N LEU A 137 15.63 11.12 -8.07
CA LEU A 137 14.28 10.87 -8.58
C LEU A 137 13.49 12.18 -8.78
N TRP A 138 13.64 13.14 -7.86
CA TRP A 138 13.02 14.46 -7.98
C TRP A 138 13.52 15.23 -9.21
N GLU A 139 14.78 15.08 -9.58
CA GLU A 139 15.43 15.77 -10.69
C GLU A 139 15.42 14.93 -11.97
N HIS A 140 14.70 13.79 -11.97
CA HIS A 140 14.64 12.90 -13.11
C HIS A 140 14.13 13.64 -14.37
N PRO A 141 14.77 13.49 -15.55
CA PRO A 141 14.46 14.28 -16.74
C PRO A 141 13.01 14.20 -17.23
N SER A 142 12.31 13.09 -16.95
CA SER A 142 10.90 12.91 -17.31
C SER A 142 9.92 13.68 -16.42
N ARG A 143 10.35 14.15 -15.22
CA ARG A 143 9.44 14.74 -14.22
C ARG A 143 8.62 15.90 -14.77
N LYS A 144 9.22 16.73 -15.62
CA LYS A 144 8.55 17.86 -16.30
C LYS A 144 7.34 17.44 -17.16
N SER A 145 7.19 16.15 -17.44
CA SER A 145 6.13 15.56 -18.23
C SER A 145 5.19 14.68 -17.40
N TRP A 146 5.41 14.55 -16.09
CA TRP A 146 4.50 13.87 -15.20
C TRP A 146 3.23 14.71 -15.03
N VAL A 147 2.08 14.04 -15.02
CA VAL A 147 0.78 14.68 -14.92
C VAL A 147 -0.04 14.03 -13.81
N PRO A 148 -0.78 14.79 -13.00
CA PRO A 148 -1.64 14.22 -11.98
C PRO A 148 -2.76 13.39 -12.60
N GLY A 149 -3.10 12.26 -11.96
CA GLY A 149 -4.33 11.53 -12.25
C GLY A 149 -5.51 12.11 -11.46
N GLY A 150 -6.70 11.55 -11.63
CA GLY A 150 -7.91 12.00 -10.92
C GLY A 150 -7.87 11.85 -9.38
N GLY A 151 -6.82 11.23 -8.83
CA GLY A 151 -6.58 11.10 -7.39
C GLY A 151 -5.37 11.88 -6.87
N GLY A 152 -4.78 12.76 -7.69
CA GLY A 152 -3.52 13.45 -7.38
C GLY A 152 -2.29 12.86 -8.07
N GLU A 153 -1.15 13.54 -7.99
CA GLU A 153 0.16 13.04 -8.45
C GLU A 153 0.93 12.47 -7.24
N GLY A 154 0.66 11.20 -6.90
CA GLY A 154 1.17 10.58 -5.67
C GLY A 154 2.17 9.46 -5.94
N LEU A 155 3.27 9.42 -5.19
CA LEU A 155 4.14 8.25 -5.05
C LEU A 155 3.61 7.38 -3.91
N HIS A 156 3.04 6.21 -4.22
CA HIS A 156 2.25 5.39 -3.28
C HIS A 156 2.73 3.93 -3.16
N THR A 157 3.72 3.53 -3.93
CA THR A 157 4.40 2.25 -3.76
C THR A 157 5.90 2.46 -3.69
N VAL A 158 6.52 1.87 -2.67
CA VAL A 158 7.94 1.74 -2.43
C VAL A 158 8.15 0.28 -2.04
N LEU A 159 9.02 -0.40 -2.77
CA LEU A 159 9.43 -1.77 -2.50
C LEU A 159 10.96 -1.80 -2.43
N THR A 160 11.48 -2.35 -1.34
CA THR A 160 12.92 -2.56 -1.12
C THR A 160 13.22 -4.04 -1.29
N ASP A 161 14.28 -4.39 -2.03
CA ASP A 161 14.72 -5.79 -2.09
C ASP A 161 15.41 -6.17 -0.77
N PRO A 162 14.92 -7.17 -0.02
CA PRO A 162 15.58 -7.60 1.21
C PRO A 162 16.93 -8.29 0.99
N ALA A 163 17.27 -8.74 -0.23
CA ALA A 163 18.61 -9.23 -0.57
C ALA A 163 19.57 -8.13 -1.04
N ASP A 164 19.05 -7.01 -1.52
CA ASP A 164 19.83 -5.91 -2.07
C ASP A 164 19.25 -4.56 -1.62
N PRO A 165 19.76 -3.97 -0.53
CA PRO A 165 19.26 -2.69 -0.03
C PRO A 165 19.52 -1.52 -1.01
N ALA A 166 20.33 -1.71 -2.06
CA ALA A 166 20.51 -0.73 -3.12
C ALA A 166 19.39 -0.76 -4.17
N ALA A 167 18.63 -1.86 -4.25
CA ALA A 167 17.52 -2.02 -5.17
C ALA A 167 16.20 -1.54 -4.57
N VAL A 168 15.64 -0.48 -5.15
CA VAL A 168 14.35 0.09 -4.74
C VAL A 168 13.48 0.29 -5.99
N THR A 169 12.24 -0.16 -5.91
CA THR A 169 11.20 0.06 -6.92
C THR A 169 10.14 0.99 -6.36
N VAL A 170 9.72 1.99 -7.12
CA VAL A 170 8.65 2.91 -6.75
C VAL A 170 7.59 2.98 -7.84
N ALA A 171 6.35 3.29 -7.45
CA ALA A 171 5.26 3.56 -8.38
C ALA A 171 4.59 4.91 -8.11
N VAL A 172 4.28 5.61 -9.19
CA VAL A 172 3.66 6.94 -9.21
C VAL A 172 2.40 6.93 -10.06
N SER A 173 1.29 7.46 -9.52
CA SER A 173 0.08 7.77 -10.29
C SER A 173 0.04 9.29 -10.59
N THR A 174 0.26 9.80 -11.80
CA THR A 174 0.71 9.08 -13.01
C THR A 174 2.16 9.45 -13.34
N ALA A 175 2.95 8.44 -13.67
CA ALA A 175 4.30 8.50 -14.24
C ALA A 175 4.83 7.07 -14.45
N GLY A 176 4.26 6.09 -13.74
CA GLY A 176 4.59 4.68 -13.87
C GLY A 176 5.53 4.20 -12.78
N VAL A 177 6.22 3.11 -13.07
CA VAL A 177 7.22 2.48 -12.21
C VAL A 177 8.60 3.05 -12.51
N PHE A 178 9.36 3.34 -11.45
CA PHE A 178 10.77 3.69 -11.54
C PHE A 178 11.57 2.77 -10.61
N ARG A 179 12.79 2.42 -11.03
CA ARG A 179 13.66 1.54 -10.27
C ARG A 179 15.07 2.09 -10.18
N THR A 180 15.70 1.89 -9.03
CA THR A 180 17.14 2.06 -8.81
C THR A 180 17.76 0.72 -8.45
N LEU A 181 19.03 0.55 -8.79
CA LEU A 181 19.89 -0.59 -8.42
C LEU A 181 21.17 -0.12 -7.71
N ASP A 182 21.30 1.18 -7.45
CA ASP A 182 22.52 1.83 -6.96
C ASP A 182 22.24 2.71 -5.73
N GLY A 183 21.23 2.32 -4.93
CA GLY A 183 20.90 2.99 -3.67
C GLY A 183 20.20 4.34 -3.87
N GLY A 184 19.58 4.55 -5.02
CA GLY A 184 18.85 5.76 -5.37
C GLY A 184 19.68 6.84 -6.05
N ALA A 185 20.92 6.55 -6.46
CA ALA A 185 21.77 7.48 -7.19
C ALA A 185 21.28 7.71 -8.63
N ARG A 186 20.69 6.68 -9.25
CA ARG A 186 20.03 6.75 -10.57
C ARG A 186 18.71 6.00 -10.54
N TRP A 187 17.76 6.49 -11.32
CA TRP A 187 16.44 5.91 -11.49
C TRP A 187 16.15 5.70 -12.97
N ALA A 188 15.59 4.55 -13.31
CA ALA A 188 15.17 4.21 -14.66
C ALA A 188 13.66 3.89 -14.68
N PRO A 189 12.92 4.29 -15.72
CA PRO A 189 11.57 3.81 -15.95
C PRO A 189 11.54 2.28 -16.08
N SER A 190 10.47 1.64 -15.59
CA SER A 190 10.37 0.18 -15.49
C SER A 190 8.98 -0.29 -15.91
N ASN A 191 8.52 0.14 -17.09
CA ASN A 191 7.13 0.03 -17.54
C ASN A 191 6.93 -0.86 -18.77
N GLU A 192 7.95 -1.59 -19.23
CA GLU A 192 7.84 -2.42 -20.43
C GLU A 192 6.70 -3.44 -20.28
N GLY A 193 5.73 -3.41 -21.19
CA GLY A 193 4.56 -4.28 -21.17
C GLY A 193 3.36 -3.75 -20.38
N VAL A 194 3.49 -2.65 -19.62
CA VAL A 194 2.36 -2.01 -18.94
C VAL A 194 1.70 -0.99 -19.86
N SER A 195 0.40 -1.13 -20.08
CA SER A 195 -0.33 -0.21 -20.96
C SER A 195 -0.70 1.12 -20.27
N ALA A 196 -0.79 2.17 -21.08
CA ALA A 196 -1.31 3.49 -20.73
C ALA A 196 -2.29 3.94 -21.83
N VAL A 197 -3.42 3.24 -21.96
CA VAL A 197 -4.40 3.42 -23.07
C VAL A 197 -5.02 4.82 -23.18
N PHE A 198 -4.84 5.65 -22.16
CA PHE A 198 -5.26 7.05 -22.11
C PHE A 198 -4.25 8.02 -22.76
N LEU A 199 -3.08 7.52 -23.17
CA LEU A 199 -2.05 8.27 -23.88
C LEU A 199 -2.05 7.93 -25.37
N PRO A 200 -1.53 8.82 -26.25
CA PRO A 200 -1.47 8.57 -27.68
C PRO A 200 -0.65 7.32 -28.07
N ASP A 201 0.46 7.08 -27.37
CA ASP A 201 1.19 5.81 -27.40
C ASP A 201 0.69 4.98 -26.21
N PRO A 202 0.10 3.79 -26.42
CA PRO A 202 -0.39 2.94 -25.35
C PRO A 202 0.73 2.21 -24.58
N HIS A 203 1.97 2.21 -25.06
CA HIS A 203 3.12 1.59 -24.38
C HIS A 203 4.31 2.55 -24.25
N PRO A 204 4.12 3.73 -23.63
CA PRO A 204 5.19 4.68 -23.48
C PRO A 204 6.21 4.21 -22.43
N GLU A 205 7.43 4.73 -22.47
CA GLU A 205 8.47 4.43 -21.48
C GLU A 205 8.04 4.82 -20.05
N PHE A 206 7.23 5.88 -19.91
CA PHE A 206 6.67 6.38 -18.66
C PHE A 206 5.30 7.04 -18.92
N GLY A 207 4.54 7.28 -17.85
CA GLY A 207 3.22 7.91 -17.91
C GLY A 207 2.07 6.98 -17.49
N GLN A 208 2.36 5.70 -17.22
CA GLN A 208 1.39 4.74 -16.69
C GLN A 208 0.79 5.24 -15.38
N CYS A 209 -0.46 4.85 -15.13
CA CYS A 209 -1.19 5.17 -13.90
C CYS A 209 -1.24 3.93 -13.01
N VAL A 210 -0.07 3.50 -12.53
CA VAL A 210 0.08 2.34 -11.65
C VAL A 210 -0.62 2.59 -10.33
N HIS A 211 -1.44 1.66 -9.85
CA HIS A 211 -2.20 1.83 -8.61
C HIS A 211 -1.57 1.15 -7.40
N LYS A 212 -0.98 -0.05 -7.55
CA LYS A 212 -0.24 -0.70 -6.46
C LYS A 212 0.67 -1.79 -7.01
N ILE A 213 1.80 -2.02 -6.34
CA ILE A 213 2.68 -3.19 -6.59
C ILE A 213 2.86 -3.98 -5.30
N ALA A 214 2.84 -5.30 -5.39
CA ALA A 214 3.16 -6.25 -4.32
C ALA A 214 4.26 -7.22 -4.77
N GLN A 215 5.13 -7.64 -3.85
CA GLN A 215 6.22 -8.59 -4.10
C GLN A 215 5.85 -9.99 -3.61
N ASP A 216 6.13 -11.01 -4.41
CA ASP A 216 5.89 -12.41 -4.09
C ASP A 216 6.80 -12.92 -2.96
N ALA A 217 6.26 -13.79 -2.10
CA ALA A 217 6.97 -14.33 -0.94
C ALA A 217 8.09 -15.32 -1.30
N GLY A 218 7.94 -16.15 -2.33
CA GLY A 218 8.91 -17.19 -2.66
C GLY A 218 9.84 -16.81 -3.81
N ASN A 219 9.41 -15.92 -4.69
CA ASN A 219 10.26 -15.36 -5.75
C ASN A 219 10.32 -13.83 -5.64
N ARG A 220 11.42 -13.31 -5.07
CA ARG A 220 11.61 -11.86 -4.89
C ARG A 220 11.64 -11.05 -6.19
N LYS A 221 11.90 -11.69 -7.33
CA LYS A 221 11.82 -11.04 -8.65
C LYS A 221 10.40 -11.00 -9.19
N ARG A 222 9.48 -11.76 -8.60
CA ARG A 222 8.08 -11.76 -8.98
C ARG A 222 7.35 -10.62 -8.30
N LEU A 223 6.76 -9.75 -9.12
CA LEU A 223 5.96 -8.61 -8.68
C LEU A 223 4.58 -8.69 -9.33
N TYR A 224 3.54 -8.33 -8.58
CA TYR A 224 2.18 -8.16 -9.07
C TYR A 224 1.82 -6.69 -9.06
N LEU A 225 1.16 -6.20 -10.10
CA LEU A 225 0.87 -4.79 -10.31
C LEU A 225 -0.59 -4.62 -10.72
N GLN A 226 -1.35 -3.85 -9.94
CA GLN A 226 -2.63 -3.30 -10.40
C GLN A 226 -2.36 -1.96 -11.08
N ASN A 227 -2.71 -1.84 -12.36
CA ASN A 227 -2.64 -0.59 -13.11
C ASN A 227 -4.02 0.08 -13.14
N HIS A 228 -4.12 1.26 -13.75
CA HIS A 228 -5.41 1.85 -14.10
C HIS A 228 -6.24 0.93 -14.98
N TRP A 229 -5.62 0.35 -16.01
CA TRP A 229 -6.21 -0.71 -16.83
C TRP A 229 -5.22 -1.88 -16.93
N GLY A 230 -5.63 -3.03 -16.43
CA GLY A 230 -4.84 -4.26 -16.42
C GLY A 230 -4.28 -4.63 -15.06
N VAL A 231 -4.09 -5.94 -14.89
CA VAL A 231 -3.38 -6.54 -13.77
C VAL A 231 -2.17 -7.26 -14.36
N TYR A 232 -0.98 -6.95 -13.88
CA TYR A 232 0.27 -7.39 -14.50
C TYR A 232 1.13 -8.17 -13.52
N ARG A 233 1.99 -9.04 -14.06
CA ARG A 233 3.08 -9.70 -13.36
C ARG A 233 4.41 -9.39 -14.02
N SER A 234 5.44 -9.19 -13.23
CA SER A 234 6.84 -9.29 -13.67
C SER A 234 7.48 -10.50 -13.00
N ASP A 235 8.40 -11.17 -13.71
CA ASP A 235 9.23 -12.27 -13.18
C ASP A 235 10.72 -11.89 -13.08
N ASP A 236 11.05 -10.63 -13.40
CA ASP A 236 12.40 -10.10 -13.54
C ASP A 236 12.62 -8.78 -12.76
N ALA A 237 11.94 -8.66 -11.62
CA ALA A 237 11.98 -7.52 -10.71
C ALA A 237 11.56 -6.20 -11.37
N GLY A 238 10.51 -6.27 -12.18
CA GLY A 238 9.85 -5.13 -12.82
C GLY A 238 10.44 -4.69 -14.15
N ALA A 239 11.44 -5.40 -14.69
CA ALA A 239 12.04 -5.02 -15.97
C ALA A 239 11.02 -5.17 -17.12
N ARG A 240 10.27 -6.28 -17.14
CA ARG A 240 9.15 -6.50 -18.04
C ARG A 240 7.92 -7.01 -17.29
N TRP A 241 6.76 -6.57 -17.76
CA TRP A 241 5.45 -6.91 -17.24
C TRP A 241 4.64 -7.68 -18.29
N THR A 242 3.85 -8.64 -17.81
CA THR A 242 2.93 -9.46 -18.60
C THR A 242 1.54 -9.29 -18.01
N ASP A 243 0.54 -9.04 -18.85
CA ASP A 243 -0.86 -8.99 -18.42
C ASP A 243 -1.29 -10.38 -17.92
N ILE A 244 -1.92 -10.39 -16.74
CA ILE A 244 -2.44 -11.56 -16.04
C ILE A 244 -3.88 -11.30 -15.58
N GLY A 245 -4.58 -10.33 -16.17
CA GLY A 245 -5.96 -9.97 -15.82
C GLY A 245 -7.00 -10.95 -16.35
N ASP A 246 -6.63 -11.87 -17.25
CA ASP A 246 -7.53 -12.85 -17.84
C ASP A 246 -8.25 -13.68 -16.76
N GLY A 247 -9.59 -13.71 -16.83
CA GLY A 247 -10.45 -14.41 -15.87
C GLY A 247 -10.98 -13.54 -14.72
N LEU A 248 -10.47 -12.31 -14.55
CA LEU A 248 -11.10 -11.33 -13.67
C LEU A 248 -12.37 -10.74 -14.30
N PRO A 249 -13.37 -10.34 -13.48
CA PRO A 249 -14.59 -9.71 -13.99
C PRO A 249 -14.36 -8.27 -14.50
N SER A 250 -13.21 -7.69 -14.17
CA SER A 250 -12.75 -6.37 -14.61
C SER A 250 -11.23 -6.29 -14.44
N ASP A 251 -10.58 -5.50 -15.29
CA ASP A 251 -9.15 -5.19 -15.23
C ASP A 251 -8.84 -3.89 -14.46
N PHE A 252 -9.89 -3.17 -14.03
CA PHE A 252 -9.80 -1.96 -13.23
C PHE A 252 -9.91 -2.29 -11.74
N GLY A 253 -9.10 -1.63 -10.91
CA GLY A 253 -9.06 -1.81 -9.46
C GLY A 253 -7.94 -0.95 -8.87
N PHE A 254 -7.79 -0.92 -7.54
CA PHE A 254 -6.69 -0.17 -6.91
C PHE A 254 -5.68 -1.04 -6.18
N ALA A 255 -6.17 -2.08 -5.52
CA ALA A 255 -5.40 -2.83 -4.56
C ALA A 255 -4.81 -4.11 -5.16
N VAL A 256 -3.57 -4.41 -4.80
CA VAL A 256 -2.98 -5.74 -4.92
C VAL A 256 -2.18 -6.03 -3.65
N ALA A 257 -2.27 -7.27 -3.15
CA ALA A 257 -1.46 -7.78 -2.06
C ALA A 257 -0.93 -9.17 -2.41
N ALA A 258 0.28 -9.52 -1.97
CA ALA A 258 0.83 -10.86 -2.12
C ALA A 258 0.68 -11.62 -0.80
N HIS A 259 0.55 -12.94 -0.87
CA HIS A 259 0.57 -13.77 0.33
C HIS A 259 1.95 -13.68 1.02
N PRO A 260 2.03 -13.62 2.35
CA PRO A 260 3.31 -13.44 3.08
C PRO A 260 4.26 -14.65 3.00
N HIS A 261 3.71 -15.88 2.93
CA HIS A 261 4.49 -17.13 2.97
C HIS A 261 4.38 -18.03 1.74
N ARG A 262 3.28 -17.97 0.98
CA ARG A 262 3.03 -18.86 -0.16
C ARG A 262 3.42 -18.16 -1.46
N PRO A 263 4.38 -18.70 -2.24
CA PRO A 263 4.66 -18.18 -3.55
C PRO A 263 3.44 -18.25 -4.45
N ASP A 264 3.47 -17.46 -5.51
CA ASP A 264 2.53 -17.51 -6.64
C ASP A 264 1.11 -17.12 -6.25
N THR A 265 0.95 -16.59 -5.04
CA THR A 265 -0.33 -16.27 -4.43
C THR A 265 -0.48 -14.76 -4.25
N ALA A 266 -1.49 -14.18 -4.88
CA ALA A 266 -1.80 -12.76 -4.79
C ALA A 266 -3.31 -12.51 -4.78
N TYR A 267 -3.68 -11.33 -4.28
CA TYR A 267 -5.05 -10.91 -4.05
C TYR A 267 -5.31 -9.55 -4.69
N VAL A 268 -6.46 -9.41 -5.36
CA VAL A 268 -6.94 -8.15 -5.93
C VAL A 268 -8.40 -7.90 -5.55
N PHE A 269 -8.85 -6.65 -5.68
CA PHE A 269 -10.25 -6.27 -5.51
C PHE A 269 -10.73 -5.52 -6.76
N PRO A 270 -11.34 -6.21 -7.74
CA PRO A 270 -11.78 -5.60 -8.99
C PRO A 270 -12.94 -4.62 -8.80
N LEU A 271 -12.92 -3.53 -9.55
CA LEU A 271 -13.95 -2.50 -9.62
C LEU A 271 -14.41 -2.35 -11.10
N ASN A 272 -15.60 -1.81 -11.35
CA ASN A 272 -16.13 -1.75 -12.73
C ASN A 272 -15.26 -0.92 -13.68
N ALA A 273 -14.98 0.35 -13.36
CA ALA A 273 -14.17 1.22 -14.20
C ALA A 273 -13.65 2.46 -13.43
N ASP A 274 -12.83 3.27 -14.09
CA ASP A 274 -12.35 4.56 -13.58
C ASP A 274 -13.49 5.57 -13.35
N SER A 275 -14.50 5.55 -14.23
CA SER A 275 -15.74 6.33 -14.14
C SER A 275 -16.79 5.70 -13.23
N ASP A 276 -16.65 4.42 -12.89
CA ASP A 276 -17.58 3.65 -12.06
C ASP A 276 -16.82 2.82 -11.02
N ARG A 277 -16.40 3.48 -9.94
CA ARG A 277 -15.46 2.91 -8.94
C ARG A 277 -16.13 2.02 -7.90
N VAL A 278 -17.21 1.36 -8.25
CA VAL A 278 -17.89 0.37 -7.41
C VAL A 278 -17.32 -1.03 -7.68
N PRO A 279 -17.46 -1.99 -6.74
CA PRO A 279 -17.03 -3.37 -6.93
C PRO A 279 -17.57 -3.98 -8.22
N ALA A 280 -16.75 -4.79 -8.90
CA ALA A 280 -17.14 -5.43 -10.15
C ALA A 280 -18.43 -6.24 -9.98
N GLU A 281 -19.41 -6.00 -10.86
CA GLU A 281 -20.76 -6.61 -10.80
C GLU A 281 -21.54 -6.26 -9.51
N HIS A 282 -21.16 -5.19 -8.81
CA HIS A 282 -21.69 -4.80 -7.48
C HIS A 282 -21.53 -5.89 -6.42
N ARG A 283 -20.45 -6.68 -6.48
CA ARG A 283 -20.21 -7.78 -5.53
C ARG A 283 -18.96 -7.52 -4.70
N CYS A 284 -19.09 -7.63 -3.37
CA CYS A 284 -17.94 -7.60 -2.46
C CYS A 284 -17.18 -8.93 -2.55
N ARG A 285 -16.08 -8.95 -3.33
CA ARG A 285 -15.26 -10.15 -3.55
C ARG A 285 -13.80 -9.76 -3.69
N VAL A 286 -12.94 -10.39 -2.89
CA VAL A 286 -11.51 -10.44 -3.17
C VAL A 286 -11.29 -11.56 -4.18
N PHE A 287 -10.44 -11.35 -5.18
CA PHE A 287 -10.01 -12.41 -6.09
C PHE A 287 -8.62 -12.86 -5.69
N ARG A 288 -8.40 -14.17 -5.70
CA ARG A 288 -7.10 -14.80 -5.43
C ARG A 288 -6.60 -15.52 -6.66
N THR A 289 -5.30 -15.42 -6.91
CA THR A 289 -4.56 -16.37 -7.72
C THR A 289 -3.66 -17.21 -6.81
N GLN A 290 -3.38 -18.45 -7.20
CA GLN A 290 -2.40 -19.34 -6.55
C GLN A 290 -1.39 -19.91 -7.57
N ASP A 291 -1.41 -19.39 -8.80
CA ASP A 291 -0.61 -19.83 -9.94
C ASP A 291 -0.01 -18.62 -10.67
N ALA A 292 0.30 -17.58 -9.91
CA ALA A 292 0.92 -16.33 -10.36
C ALA A 292 0.11 -15.61 -11.46
N GLY A 293 -1.21 -15.66 -11.37
CA GLY A 293 -2.14 -14.96 -12.26
C GLY A 293 -2.53 -15.73 -13.51
N ALA A 294 -2.26 -17.04 -13.59
CA ALA A 294 -2.77 -17.85 -14.69
C ALA A 294 -4.27 -18.14 -14.53
N THR A 295 -4.76 -18.25 -13.29
CA THR A 295 -6.18 -18.34 -12.95
C THR A 295 -6.52 -17.49 -11.73
N TRP A 296 -7.79 -17.08 -11.65
CA TRP A 296 -8.33 -16.28 -10.56
C TRP A 296 -9.62 -16.89 -10.03
N GLU A 297 -9.78 -16.91 -8.71
CA GLU A 297 -10.99 -17.38 -8.03
C GLU A 297 -11.60 -16.29 -7.14
N PRO A 298 -12.93 -16.16 -7.08
CA PRO A 298 -13.60 -15.24 -6.18
C PRO A 298 -13.69 -15.81 -4.75
N LEU A 299 -13.28 -15.01 -3.77
CA LEU A 299 -13.37 -15.33 -2.35
C LEU A 299 -14.55 -14.56 -1.72
N THR A 300 -15.62 -15.28 -1.37
CA THR A 300 -16.92 -14.65 -1.04
C THR A 300 -17.53 -15.10 0.28
N ARG A 301 -17.04 -16.20 0.87
CA ARG A 301 -17.65 -16.81 2.06
C ARG A 301 -17.55 -15.85 3.24
N GLY A 302 -18.69 -15.39 3.76
CA GLY A 302 -18.77 -14.43 4.87
C GLY A 302 -18.77 -12.95 4.46
N LEU A 303 -18.65 -12.65 3.16
CA LEU A 303 -18.85 -11.30 2.62
C LEU A 303 -20.32 -11.07 2.24
N PRO A 304 -20.77 -9.80 2.08
CA PRO A 304 -22.09 -9.48 1.57
C PRO A 304 -22.37 -10.15 0.21
N GLN A 305 -23.51 -10.83 0.09
CA GLN A 305 -23.90 -11.55 -1.14
C GLN A 305 -24.78 -10.72 -2.09
N GLY A 306 -25.38 -9.64 -1.58
CA GLY A 306 -26.17 -8.68 -2.35
C GLY A 306 -25.31 -7.59 -2.97
N ASP A 307 -25.97 -6.55 -3.49
CA ASP A 307 -25.30 -5.38 -4.04
C ASP A 307 -24.42 -4.71 -2.99
N HIS A 308 -23.18 -4.42 -3.38
CA HIS A 308 -22.19 -3.74 -2.56
C HIS A 308 -21.47 -2.67 -3.37
N TYR A 309 -21.23 -1.53 -2.74
CA TYR A 309 -20.73 -0.32 -3.39
C TYR A 309 -19.43 0.21 -2.78
N GLY A 310 -18.85 -0.52 -1.82
CA GLY A 310 -17.67 -0.08 -1.08
C GLY A 310 -16.39 -0.30 -1.87
N THR A 311 -15.81 0.79 -2.39
CA THR A 311 -14.50 0.77 -3.05
C THR A 311 -13.37 0.41 -2.08
N VAL A 312 -12.47 -0.48 -2.47
CA VAL A 312 -11.19 -0.73 -1.78
C VAL A 312 -10.07 0.05 -2.47
N LEU A 313 -9.38 0.92 -1.71
CA LEU A 313 -8.28 1.75 -2.23
C LEU A 313 -6.92 1.01 -2.22
N ARG A 314 -5.93 1.63 -2.88
CA ARG A 314 -4.59 1.08 -3.17
C ARG A 314 -3.91 0.41 -1.97
N ASP A 315 -3.99 1.06 -0.82
CA ASP A 315 -3.37 0.62 0.44
C ASP A 315 -4.38 0.06 1.44
N ALA A 316 -5.63 -0.13 1.03
CA ALA A 316 -6.72 -0.62 1.87
C ALA A 316 -6.95 -2.13 1.76
N LEU A 317 -5.96 -2.89 1.24
CA LEU A 317 -5.85 -4.35 1.28
C LEU A 317 -4.44 -4.72 1.76
N CYS A 318 -4.31 -5.63 2.73
CA CYS A 318 -3.01 -6.13 3.19
C CYS A 318 -3.11 -7.55 3.75
N THR A 319 -1.95 -8.15 4.01
CA THR A 319 -1.81 -9.41 4.74
C THR A 319 -1.05 -9.17 6.05
N ASP A 320 -1.23 -10.03 7.04
CA ASP A 320 -0.29 -10.16 8.16
C ASP A 320 0.77 -11.24 7.86
N ASP A 321 1.55 -11.66 8.87
CA ASP A 321 2.54 -12.74 8.75
C ASP A 321 2.13 -14.01 9.53
N ALA A 322 0.85 -14.18 9.86
CA ALA A 322 0.38 -15.39 10.52
C ALA A 322 0.43 -16.60 9.55
N ASP A 323 0.31 -17.82 10.10
CA ASP A 323 0.11 -19.04 9.31
C ASP A 323 -1.02 -19.89 9.95
N PRO A 324 -2.20 -19.99 9.33
CA PRO A 324 -2.62 -19.33 8.09
C PRO A 324 -2.57 -17.80 8.15
N ALA A 325 -2.34 -17.16 7.00
CA ALA A 325 -2.22 -15.71 6.88
C ALA A 325 -3.58 -15.03 7.04
N GLY A 326 -3.58 -13.93 7.81
CA GLY A 326 -4.68 -13.00 7.84
C GLY A 326 -4.69 -12.12 6.60
N ILE A 327 -5.86 -11.96 5.97
CA ILE A 327 -6.07 -11.03 4.85
C ILE A 327 -7.09 -9.98 5.29
N TYR A 328 -6.77 -8.71 5.08
CA TYR A 328 -7.55 -7.59 5.61
C TYR A 328 -7.85 -6.60 4.52
N PHE A 329 -9.10 -6.14 4.43
CA PHE A 329 -9.42 -4.98 3.62
C PHE A 329 -10.39 -4.04 4.32
N GLY A 330 -10.20 -2.74 4.06
CA GLY A 330 -11.14 -1.70 4.42
C GLY A 330 -11.69 -1.04 3.16
N ASN A 331 -12.92 -0.55 3.22
CA ASN A 331 -13.54 0.11 2.09
C ASN A 331 -14.05 1.52 2.41
N ARG A 332 -14.45 2.22 1.35
CA ARG A 332 -14.96 3.59 1.41
C ARG A 332 -16.34 3.73 2.05
N ASN A 333 -17.06 2.62 2.31
CA ASN A 333 -18.30 2.62 3.09
C ASN A 333 -18.05 2.56 4.61
N GLY A 334 -16.79 2.47 5.04
CA GLY A 334 -16.45 2.40 6.45
C GLY A 334 -16.51 1.00 7.03
N GLU A 335 -16.43 -0.03 6.18
CA GLU A 335 -16.40 -1.42 6.61
C GLU A 335 -14.96 -1.95 6.60
N LEU A 336 -14.61 -2.75 7.60
CA LEU A 336 -13.32 -3.42 7.75
C LEU A 336 -13.54 -4.91 7.90
N TYR A 337 -12.99 -5.70 6.97
CA TYR A 337 -13.11 -7.14 6.94
C TYR A 337 -11.77 -7.82 7.19
N ALA A 338 -11.83 -9.03 7.74
CA ALA A 338 -10.67 -9.90 7.89
C ALA A 338 -10.99 -11.36 7.60
N SER A 339 -10.05 -12.00 6.93
CA SER A 339 -9.88 -13.45 6.86
C SER A 339 -8.79 -13.89 7.84
N HIS A 340 -8.89 -15.13 8.32
CA HIS A 340 -7.89 -15.79 9.18
C HIS A 340 -7.45 -17.14 8.60
N ASP A 341 -7.78 -17.39 7.33
CA ASP A 341 -7.60 -18.65 6.62
C ASP A 341 -7.23 -18.40 5.14
N ASP A 342 -6.23 -17.53 4.89
CA ASP A 342 -5.69 -17.24 3.56
C ASP A 342 -6.71 -16.69 2.53
N GLY A 343 -7.83 -16.15 3.02
CA GLY A 343 -8.91 -15.56 2.26
C GLY A 343 -10.12 -16.48 2.08
N ASP A 344 -10.08 -17.72 2.57
CA ASP A 344 -11.15 -18.67 2.32
C ASP A 344 -12.47 -18.27 3.01
N SER A 345 -12.42 -17.60 4.17
CA SER A 345 -13.58 -17.04 4.86
C SER A 345 -13.33 -15.66 5.47
N TRP A 346 -14.40 -14.84 5.50
CA TRP A 346 -14.33 -13.46 5.94
C TRP A 346 -15.25 -13.20 7.14
N ARG A 347 -14.83 -12.28 8.00
CA ARG A 347 -15.67 -11.65 9.02
C ARG A 347 -15.60 -10.14 8.90
N LEU A 348 -16.74 -9.49 9.11
CA LEU A 348 -16.79 -8.06 9.39
C LEU A 348 -16.20 -7.82 10.79
N LEU A 349 -15.19 -6.96 10.88
CA LEU A 349 -14.56 -6.57 12.14
C LEU A 349 -15.14 -5.27 12.70
N ALA A 350 -15.39 -4.30 11.82
CA ALA A 350 -15.95 -3.00 12.17
C ALA A 350 -16.74 -2.44 10.99
N GLU A 351 -17.78 -1.68 11.29
CA GLU A 351 -18.59 -0.92 10.34
C GLU A 351 -18.87 0.47 10.89
N HIS A 352 -19.44 1.34 10.05
CA HIS A 352 -19.69 2.76 10.38
C HIS A 352 -18.43 3.56 10.71
N LEU A 353 -17.27 3.13 10.21
CA LEU A 353 -16.07 3.95 10.20
C LEU A 353 -16.21 5.06 9.13
N PRO A 354 -15.39 6.13 9.19
CA PRO A 354 -15.18 6.98 8.03
C PRO A 354 -14.54 6.18 6.89
N ASP A 355 -14.56 6.73 5.66
CA ASP A 355 -13.89 6.16 4.49
C ASP A 355 -12.50 5.58 4.84
N VAL A 356 -12.32 4.27 4.71
CA VAL A 356 -11.03 3.64 4.99
C VAL A 356 -10.08 3.89 3.81
N LEU A 357 -8.92 4.45 4.12
CA LEU A 357 -7.93 4.90 3.13
C LEU A 357 -6.74 3.94 3.02
N CYS A 358 -6.32 3.37 4.15
CA CYS A 358 -5.24 2.40 4.21
C CYS A 358 -5.44 1.41 5.37
N VAL A 359 -4.90 0.20 5.21
CA VAL A 359 -4.86 -0.83 6.26
C VAL A 359 -3.46 -1.46 6.33
N ARG A 360 -2.99 -1.76 7.54
CA ARG A 360 -1.78 -2.57 7.78
C ARG A 360 -1.98 -3.50 8.93
N ALA A 361 -1.56 -4.75 8.77
CA ALA A 361 -1.57 -5.75 9.81
C ALA A 361 -0.17 -6.28 10.08
N ALA A 362 0.09 -6.69 11.32
CA ALA A 362 1.33 -7.36 11.68
C ALA A 362 1.10 -8.28 12.89
N VAL A 363 1.70 -9.47 12.84
CA VAL A 363 1.81 -10.33 14.03
C VAL A 363 2.79 -9.68 15.01
N LEU A 364 2.38 -9.58 16.27
CA LEU A 364 3.25 -9.16 17.36
C LEU A 364 3.94 -10.42 17.92
N ALA A 365 5.26 -10.43 17.94
CA ALA A 365 6.01 -11.49 18.61
C ALA A 365 5.86 -11.34 20.13
N HIS A 366 5.77 -12.47 20.84
CA HIS A 366 5.84 -12.53 22.30
C HIS A 366 7.25 -12.26 22.82
#